data_AF-A0A2D0KY15-F1
#
_entry.id   AF-A0A2D0KY15-F1
#
_cell.length_a   1.000
_cell.length_b   1.000
_cell.length_c   1.000
_cell.angle_alpha   90.00
_cell.angle_beta   90.00
_cell.angle_gamma   90.00
#
_symmetry.space_group_name_H-M   'P 1'
#
loop_
_entity.id
_entity.type
_entity.pdbx_description
1 polymer ?
#
loop_
_entity_poly.entity_id
_entity_poly.type
_entity_poly.pdbx_seq_one_letter_code
_entity_poly.pdbx_strand_id
1 'polypeptide(L)'
;MRKIINADDFGYSIQTNIAIVECFKRNIINSATLMANMPGTEQAIALTKQHNLSVGIHLNLNDGIPINRDILNIKKLSNGNEFDFKIRRNSIFLEKNISNNIYKEFKLQVEFLISNGIKITHIDSHHHIHTIFPIFQIVRHIAKEYNLMVRIPRTSGTSNFINKLYKKTIQKIMEREKLSLTKYFINYDEYISDELTKDNTEIMVHPIAINNKAICSTTNIFLCDIN
;
A
#
# COMPACT_ATOMS: atom_id res chain seq x y z
N MET A 1 -8.77 -1.31 -21.81
CA MET A 1 -7.57 -1.61 -21.01
C MET A 1 -7.42 -0.66 -19.83
N ARG A 2 -7.67 -1.14 -18.59
CA ARG A 2 -7.36 -0.42 -17.35
C ARG A 2 -6.02 -0.91 -16.82
N LYS A 3 -4.99 -0.07 -16.82
CA LYS A 3 -3.67 -0.34 -16.20
C LYS A 3 -3.42 0.71 -15.13
N ILE A 4 -3.17 0.25 -13.91
CA ILE A 4 -2.77 1.12 -12.81
C ILE A 4 -1.29 0.86 -12.55
N ILE A 5 -0.45 1.87 -12.77
CA ILE A 5 0.95 1.80 -12.34
C ILE A 5 1.00 2.61 -11.04
N ASN A 6 1.04 1.88 -9.92
CA ASN A 6 0.97 2.45 -8.58
C ASN A 6 2.35 2.55 -7.96
N ALA A 7 2.73 3.75 -7.54
CA ALA A 7 3.89 3.93 -6.67
C ALA A 7 3.51 3.69 -5.20
N ASP A 8 4.14 2.71 -4.58
CA ASP A 8 4.03 2.48 -3.15
C ASP A 8 4.93 3.45 -2.36
N ASP A 9 4.71 3.53 -1.05
CA ASP A 9 5.52 4.30 -0.10
C ASP A 9 5.51 5.83 -0.28
N PHE A 10 4.47 6.42 -0.90
CA PHE A 10 4.37 7.88 -0.94
C PHE A 10 4.24 8.43 0.48
N GLY A 11 5.03 9.43 0.85
CA GLY A 11 5.15 9.92 2.23
C GLY A 11 6.24 9.24 3.06
N TYR A 12 6.90 8.18 2.59
CA TYR A 12 7.97 7.52 3.34
C TYR A 12 9.14 8.46 3.66
N SER A 13 9.61 9.20 2.65
CA SER A 13 10.71 10.16 2.75
C SER A 13 10.59 11.27 1.72
N ILE A 14 11.38 12.34 1.87
CA ILE A 14 11.46 13.42 0.88
C ILE A 14 11.94 12.88 -0.48
N GLN A 15 12.94 12.00 -0.47
CA GLN A 15 13.52 11.42 -1.68
C GLN A 15 12.51 10.55 -2.44
N THR A 16 11.74 9.74 -1.71
CA THR A 16 10.63 8.95 -2.28
C THR A 16 9.58 9.86 -2.90
N ASN A 17 9.17 10.91 -2.18
CA ASN A 17 8.17 11.86 -2.66
C ASN A 17 8.58 12.55 -3.97
N ILE A 18 9.83 13.03 -4.04
CA ILE A 18 10.36 13.69 -5.25
C ILE A 18 10.31 12.72 -6.44
N ALA A 19 10.79 11.49 -6.27
CA ALA A 19 10.78 10.51 -7.36
C ALA A 19 9.36 10.16 -7.81
N ILE A 20 8.41 10.01 -6.88
CA ILE A 20 7.00 9.73 -7.20
C ILE A 20 6.40 10.89 -8.00
N VAL A 21 6.59 12.14 -7.57
CA VAL A 21 6.08 13.31 -8.29
C VAL A 21 6.68 13.42 -9.68
N GLU A 22 7.98 13.19 -9.85
CA GLU A 22 8.61 13.19 -11.18
C GLU A 22 8.07 12.07 -12.08
N CYS A 23 7.83 10.87 -11.52
CA CYS A 23 7.18 9.79 -12.26
C CYS A 23 5.75 10.14 -12.69
N PHE A 24 4.98 10.85 -11.86
CA PHE A 24 3.65 11.36 -12.23
C PHE A 24 3.74 12.38 -13.36
N LYS A 25 4.62 13.39 -13.24
CA LYS A 25 4.80 14.43 -14.27
C LYS A 25 5.16 13.86 -15.64
N ARG A 26 5.90 12.75 -15.66
CA ARG A 26 6.34 12.06 -16.87
C ARG A 26 5.39 10.95 -17.34
N ASN A 27 4.23 10.78 -16.68
CA ASN A 27 3.24 9.73 -16.97
C ASN A 27 3.79 8.29 -16.90
N ILE A 28 4.84 8.06 -16.08
CA ILE A 28 5.39 6.72 -15.82
C ILE A 28 4.47 5.96 -14.86
N ILE A 29 3.95 6.68 -13.88
CA ILE A 29 2.92 6.20 -12.95
C ILE A 29 1.64 7.00 -13.14
N ASN A 30 0.50 6.41 -12.76
CA ASN A 30 -0.80 7.08 -12.78
C ASN A 30 -1.56 6.95 -11.45
N SER A 31 -0.93 6.36 -10.43
CA SER A 31 -1.46 6.18 -9.09
C SER A 31 -0.31 6.11 -8.09
N ALA A 32 -0.60 6.45 -6.84
CA ALA A 32 0.30 6.20 -5.71
C ALA A 32 -0.51 5.90 -4.44
N THR A 33 0.12 5.30 -3.42
CA THR A 33 -0.48 5.06 -2.11
C THR A 33 0.34 5.75 -1.03
N LEU A 34 -0.33 6.57 -0.21
CA LEU A 34 0.29 7.50 0.73
C LEU A 34 0.25 6.94 2.17
N MET A 35 1.38 6.95 2.86
CA MET A 35 1.54 6.53 4.25
C MET A 35 1.24 7.69 5.21
N ALA A 36 0.32 7.50 6.15
CA ALA A 36 -0.15 8.58 7.02
C ALA A 36 0.80 8.96 8.18
N ASN A 37 1.81 8.14 8.45
CA ASN A 37 2.59 8.21 9.70
C ASN A 37 4.12 8.26 9.49
N MET A 38 4.57 8.68 8.31
CA MET A 38 5.98 8.69 7.92
C MET A 38 6.58 10.11 7.81
N PRO A 39 7.91 10.29 7.91
CA PRO A 39 8.54 11.62 7.89
C PRO A 39 8.24 12.48 6.66
N GLY A 40 7.96 11.87 5.50
CA GLY A 40 7.62 12.58 4.27
C GLY A 40 6.12 12.88 4.09
N THR A 41 5.26 12.51 5.05
CA THR A 41 3.79 12.56 4.89
C THR A 41 3.27 13.96 4.58
N GLU A 42 3.70 14.97 5.34
CA GLU A 42 3.24 16.36 5.16
C GLU A 42 3.58 16.90 3.77
N GLN A 43 4.80 16.63 3.30
CA GLN A 43 5.23 16.99 1.96
C GLN A 43 4.42 16.24 0.90
N ALA A 44 4.15 14.94 1.08
CA ALA A 44 3.35 14.15 0.15
C ALA A 44 1.90 14.68 0.04
N ILE A 45 1.30 15.10 1.16
CA ILE A 45 -0.02 15.74 1.18
C ILE A 45 -0.01 17.04 0.37
N ALA A 46 0.98 17.91 0.60
CA ALA A 46 1.13 19.16 -0.14
C ALA A 46 1.28 18.92 -1.65
N LEU A 47 2.16 17.99 -2.03
CA LEU A 47 2.41 17.60 -3.42
C LEU A 47 1.18 16.99 -4.08
N THR A 48 0.42 16.16 -3.35
CA THR A 48 -0.85 15.59 -3.84
C THR A 48 -1.83 16.67 -4.24
N LYS A 49 -1.99 17.70 -3.39
CA LYS A 49 -2.89 18.83 -3.67
C LYS A 49 -2.36 19.70 -4.82
N GLN A 50 -1.08 20.02 -4.79
CA GLN A 50 -0.42 20.87 -5.79
C GLN A 50 -0.55 20.29 -7.20
N HIS A 51 -0.42 18.97 -7.34
CA HIS A 51 -0.42 18.30 -8.63
C HIS A 51 -1.72 17.52 -8.93
N ASN A 52 -2.74 17.62 -8.08
CA ASN A 52 -4.01 16.89 -8.19
C ASN A 52 -3.80 15.37 -8.45
N LEU A 53 -2.93 14.75 -7.66
CA LEU A 53 -2.52 13.35 -7.86
C LEU A 53 -3.61 12.37 -7.42
N SER A 54 -3.76 11.26 -8.15
CA SER A 54 -4.61 10.13 -7.75
C SER A 54 -3.91 9.32 -6.68
N VAL A 55 -4.39 9.40 -5.42
CA VAL A 55 -3.73 8.81 -4.26
C VAL A 55 -4.66 7.88 -3.48
N GLY A 56 -4.17 6.69 -3.14
CA GLY A 56 -4.77 5.76 -2.18
C GLY A 56 -4.11 5.84 -0.80
N ILE A 57 -4.59 5.04 0.16
CA ILE A 57 -3.98 4.91 1.49
C ILE A 57 -3.07 3.69 1.51
N HIS A 58 -1.81 3.90 1.92
CA HIS A 58 -0.84 2.85 2.17
C HIS A 58 -0.84 2.51 3.66
N LEU A 59 -1.71 1.59 4.07
CA LEU A 59 -1.85 1.22 5.48
C LEU A 59 -0.53 0.65 6.02
N ASN A 60 -0.16 1.03 7.24
CA ASN A 60 1.14 0.70 7.81
C ASN A 60 1.00 0.14 9.24
N LEU A 61 1.77 -0.91 9.56
CA LEU A 61 1.99 -1.40 10.93
C LEU A 61 3.47 -1.74 11.18
N ASN A 62 4.36 -1.38 10.25
CA ASN A 62 5.73 -1.87 10.19
C ASN A 62 6.73 -0.80 10.61
N ASP A 63 6.58 0.40 10.05
CA ASP A 63 7.61 1.44 10.13
C ASP A 63 7.08 2.71 10.77
N GLY A 64 7.93 3.43 11.50
CA GLY A 64 7.58 4.69 12.14
C GLY A 64 6.64 4.54 13.34
N ILE A 65 6.12 5.67 13.80
CA ILE A 65 5.36 5.74 15.05
C ILE A 65 3.86 5.56 14.75
N PRO A 66 3.11 4.72 15.51
CA PRO A 66 1.68 4.59 15.35
C PRO A 66 0.94 5.89 15.65
N ILE A 67 -0.16 6.14 14.93
CA ILE A 67 -1.07 7.26 15.26
C ILE A 67 -1.84 6.92 16.56
N ASN A 68 -2.31 5.67 16.68
CA ASN A 68 -2.90 5.09 17.87
C ASN A 68 -1.81 4.73 18.90
N ARG A 69 -1.58 5.59 19.89
CA ARG A 69 -0.57 5.38 20.92
C ARG A 69 -0.79 4.13 21.78
N ASP A 70 -2.00 3.58 21.82
CA ASP A 70 -2.29 2.32 22.52
C ASP A 70 -1.48 1.13 21.95
N ILE A 71 -1.10 1.20 20.66
CA ILE A 71 -0.26 0.17 20.01
C ILE A 71 1.10 0.03 20.67
N LEU A 72 1.65 1.10 21.25
CA LEU A 72 2.96 1.07 21.90
C LEU A 72 3.01 0.08 23.07
N ASN A 73 1.85 -0.25 23.65
CA ASN A 73 1.73 -1.23 24.73
C ASN A 73 1.55 -2.68 24.23
N ILE A 74 1.50 -2.90 22.91
CA ILE A 74 1.24 -4.21 22.29
C ILE A 74 2.53 -4.77 21.70
N LYS A 75 3.19 -5.67 22.45
CA LYS A 75 4.50 -6.28 22.08
C LYS A 75 4.56 -6.97 20.71
N LYS A 76 3.40 -7.38 20.15
CA LYS A 76 3.32 -7.99 18.80
C LYS A 76 3.29 -6.97 17.66
N LEU A 77 3.08 -5.69 17.98
CA LEU A 77 2.96 -4.59 17.03
C LEU A 77 3.98 -3.47 17.28
N SER A 78 4.65 -3.45 18.44
CA SER A 78 5.55 -2.37 18.84
C SER A 78 6.69 -2.87 19.75
N ASN A 79 7.81 -2.16 19.68
CA ASN A 79 8.94 -2.28 20.61
C ASN A 79 8.83 -1.32 21.84
N GLY A 80 7.73 -0.57 21.95
CA GLY A 80 7.49 0.43 22.98
C GLY A 80 7.64 1.89 22.50
N ASN A 81 8.35 2.12 21.39
CA ASN A 81 8.58 3.46 20.84
C ASN A 81 7.95 3.63 19.46
N GLU A 82 8.01 2.61 18.63
CA GLU A 82 7.56 2.62 17.24
C GLU A 82 6.97 1.26 16.87
N PHE A 83 6.51 1.13 15.62
CA PHE A 83 6.04 -0.15 15.11
C PHE A 83 7.15 -1.21 15.10
N ASP A 84 6.76 -2.43 15.42
CA ASP A 84 7.58 -3.63 15.36
C ASP A 84 6.65 -4.83 15.10
N PHE A 85 6.32 -5.01 13.82
CA PHE A 85 5.30 -5.94 13.37
C PHE A 85 5.77 -7.40 13.44
N LYS A 86 5.26 -8.15 14.43
CA LYS A 86 5.65 -9.54 14.71
C LYS A 86 4.56 -10.58 14.42
N ILE A 87 3.47 -10.20 13.75
CA ILE A 87 2.42 -11.14 13.36
C ILE A 87 2.90 -11.97 12.16
N ARG A 88 2.78 -13.29 12.25
CA ARG A 88 3.20 -14.20 11.17
C ARG A 88 2.27 -14.06 9.97
N ARG A 89 2.83 -14.12 8.76
CA ARG A 89 2.05 -13.97 7.50
C ARG A 89 0.99 -15.06 7.30
N ASN A 90 1.18 -16.24 7.89
CA ASN A 90 0.24 -17.36 7.83
C ASN A 90 -0.71 -17.42 9.04
N SER A 91 -0.75 -16.38 9.88
CA SER A 91 -1.71 -16.31 10.98
C SER A 91 -3.15 -16.35 10.46
N ILE A 92 -3.98 -17.17 11.08
CA ILE A 92 -5.43 -17.29 10.79
C ILE A 92 -6.31 -16.61 11.84
N PHE A 93 -5.73 -16.21 12.98
CA PHE A 93 -6.43 -15.63 14.11
C PHE A 93 -5.61 -14.50 14.74
N LEU A 94 -6.30 -13.51 15.30
CA LEU A 94 -5.72 -12.46 16.15
C LEU A 94 -6.53 -12.35 17.43
N GLU A 95 -5.82 -12.10 18.54
CA GLU A 95 -6.45 -11.77 19.82
C GLU A 95 -7.29 -10.51 19.67
N LYS A 96 -8.44 -10.45 20.36
CA LYS A 96 -9.40 -9.34 20.25
C LYS A 96 -8.76 -7.97 20.51
N ASN A 97 -7.89 -7.88 21.52
CA ASN A 97 -7.17 -6.65 21.84
C ASN A 97 -6.30 -6.17 20.66
N ILE A 98 -5.59 -7.08 19.99
CA ILE A 98 -4.74 -6.78 18.85
C ILE A 98 -5.59 -6.36 17.64
N SER A 99 -6.64 -7.13 17.34
CA SER A 99 -7.57 -6.84 16.25
C SER A 99 -8.20 -5.45 16.39
N ASN A 100 -8.68 -5.11 17.58
CA ASN A 100 -9.28 -3.80 17.87
C ASN A 100 -8.28 -2.65 17.69
N ASN A 101 -7.04 -2.83 18.14
CA ASN A 101 -6.00 -1.80 18.00
C ASN A 101 -5.53 -1.60 16.56
N ILE A 102 -5.46 -2.68 15.76
CA ILE A 102 -5.18 -2.58 14.32
C ILE A 102 -6.32 -1.86 13.60
N TYR A 103 -7.59 -2.18 13.91
CA TYR A 103 -8.73 -1.47 13.34
C TYR A 103 -8.69 0.02 13.67
N LYS A 104 -8.47 0.37 14.95
CA LYS A 104 -8.36 1.76 15.40
C LYS A 104 -7.23 2.49 14.69
N GLU A 105 -6.05 1.88 14.57
CA GLU A 105 -4.91 2.48 13.86
C GLU A 105 -5.20 2.73 12.38
N PHE A 106 -5.69 1.72 11.66
CA PHE A 106 -6.00 1.88 10.25
C PHE A 106 -7.09 2.91 10.00
N LYS A 107 -8.10 2.97 10.88
CA LYS A 107 -9.12 4.02 10.83
C LYS A 107 -8.50 5.41 11.01
N LEU A 108 -7.62 5.58 12.01
CA LEU A 108 -6.91 6.85 12.23
C LEU A 108 -6.02 7.25 11.06
N GLN A 109 -5.33 6.30 10.41
CA GLN A 109 -4.52 6.58 9.22
C GLN A 109 -5.38 7.09 8.05
N VAL A 110 -6.54 6.46 7.82
CA VAL A 110 -7.52 6.90 6.80
C VAL A 110 -8.07 8.29 7.14
N GLU A 111 -8.56 8.48 8.37
CA GLU A 111 -9.15 9.74 8.84
C GLU A 111 -8.12 10.89 8.84
N PHE A 112 -6.85 10.60 9.14
CA PHE A 112 -5.78 11.58 9.07
C PHE A 112 -5.60 12.12 7.64
N LEU A 113 -5.57 11.26 6.63
CA LEU A 113 -5.46 11.72 5.24
C LEU A 113 -6.72 12.48 4.78
N ILE A 114 -7.91 11.99 5.13
CA ILE A 114 -9.18 12.66 4.79
C ILE A 114 -9.27 14.04 5.43
N SER A 115 -8.93 14.17 6.72
CA SER A 115 -8.95 15.45 7.43
C SER A 115 -7.92 16.44 6.89
N ASN A 116 -6.84 15.93 6.29
CA ASN A 116 -5.87 16.72 5.54
C ASN A 116 -6.29 16.97 4.08
N GLY A 117 -7.54 16.70 3.69
CA GLY A 117 -8.10 17.03 2.38
C GLY A 117 -7.68 16.08 1.26
N ILE A 118 -7.17 14.89 1.57
CA ILE A 118 -6.88 13.86 0.56
C ILE A 118 -8.15 13.07 0.26
N LYS A 119 -8.53 13.02 -1.01
CA LYS A 119 -9.58 12.13 -1.51
C LYS A 119 -8.99 10.76 -1.82
N ILE A 120 -9.04 9.86 -0.84
CA ILE A 120 -8.51 8.49 -0.98
C ILE A 120 -9.26 7.73 -2.06
N THR A 121 -8.53 7.08 -2.96
CA THR A 121 -9.10 6.35 -4.11
C THR A 121 -9.18 4.83 -3.90
N HIS A 122 -8.25 4.25 -3.15
CA HIS A 122 -8.14 2.82 -2.89
C HIS A 122 -7.24 2.54 -1.67
N ILE A 123 -7.18 1.28 -1.25
CA ILE A 123 -6.41 0.79 -0.11
C ILE A 123 -5.39 -0.24 -0.58
N ASP A 124 -4.17 -0.14 -0.09
CA ASP A 124 -3.23 -1.24 0.01
C ASP A 124 -2.51 -1.18 1.37
N SER A 125 -1.36 -1.85 1.51
CA SER A 125 -0.58 -1.74 2.74
C SER A 125 0.89 -2.01 2.51
N HIS A 126 1.72 -1.38 3.34
CA HIS A 126 3.15 -1.65 3.41
C HIS A 126 3.41 -3.12 3.72
N HIS A 127 4.41 -3.71 3.05
CA HIS A 127 4.74 -5.13 3.12
C HIS A 127 3.58 -6.12 2.88
N HIS A 128 2.50 -5.67 2.23
CA HIS A 128 1.28 -6.44 1.95
C HIS A 128 0.60 -7.08 3.17
N ILE A 129 0.76 -6.49 4.36
CA ILE A 129 0.12 -6.97 5.61
C ILE A 129 -1.42 -7.10 5.51
N HIS A 130 -2.07 -6.32 4.64
CA HIS A 130 -3.51 -6.41 4.36
C HIS A 130 -3.94 -7.77 3.78
N THR A 131 -2.99 -8.58 3.31
CA THR A 131 -3.24 -9.93 2.78
C THR A 131 -3.15 -11.02 3.85
N ILE A 132 -2.76 -10.69 5.09
CA ILE A 132 -2.77 -11.61 6.24
C ILE A 132 -4.22 -11.76 6.71
N PHE A 133 -4.76 -12.97 6.79
CA PHE A 133 -6.20 -13.24 6.79
C PHE A 133 -6.98 -12.48 7.89
N PRO A 134 -6.57 -12.50 9.17
CA PRO A 134 -7.26 -11.71 10.17
C PRO A 134 -7.13 -10.19 9.98
N ILE A 135 -6.02 -9.71 9.39
CA ILE A 135 -5.86 -8.28 9.03
C ILE A 135 -6.72 -7.93 7.80
N PHE A 136 -6.78 -8.81 6.81
CA PHE A 136 -7.69 -8.69 5.67
C PHE A 136 -9.14 -8.52 6.13
N GLN A 137 -9.59 -9.27 7.15
CA GLN A 137 -10.93 -9.07 7.70
C GLN A 137 -11.12 -7.64 8.22
N ILE A 138 -10.12 -7.07 8.90
CA ILE A 138 -10.19 -5.68 9.39
C ILE A 138 -10.24 -4.70 8.22
N VAL A 139 -9.32 -4.83 7.25
CA VAL A 139 -9.27 -3.99 6.06
C VAL A 139 -10.56 -4.08 5.25
N ARG A 140 -11.19 -5.26 5.19
CA ARG A 140 -12.50 -5.46 4.55
C ARG A 140 -13.60 -4.62 5.18
N HIS A 141 -13.60 -4.45 6.51
CA HIS A 141 -14.58 -3.61 7.19
C HIS A 141 -14.33 -2.13 6.88
N ILE A 142 -13.07 -1.69 6.95
CA ILE A 142 -12.65 -0.32 6.61
C ILE A 142 -13.00 0.01 5.15
N ALA A 143 -12.68 -0.89 4.22
CA ALA A 143 -13.00 -0.72 2.81
C ALA A 143 -14.49 -0.47 2.56
N LYS A 144 -15.38 -1.18 3.26
CA LYS A 144 -16.82 -0.96 3.17
C LYS A 144 -17.25 0.34 3.84
N GLU A 145 -16.70 0.66 5.00
CA GLU A 145 -17.01 1.87 5.76
C GLU A 145 -16.70 3.14 4.96
N TYR A 146 -15.58 3.15 4.24
CA TYR A 146 -15.13 4.29 3.43
C TYR A 146 -15.44 4.17 1.93
N ASN A 147 -16.14 3.10 1.52
CA ASN A 147 -16.45 2.79 0.12
C ASN A 147 -15.20 2.79 -0.81
N LEU A 148 -14.14 2.10 -0.37
CA LEU A 148 -12.86 2.00 -1.06
C LEU A 148 -12.64 0.60 -1.62
N MET A 149 -12.03 0.52 -2.81
CA MET A 149 -11.49 -0.73 -3.34
C MET A 149 -10.12 -1.03 -2.70
N VAL A 150 -9.76 -2.31 -2.66
CA VAL A 150 -8.53 -2.82 -2.04
C VAL A 150 -7.69 -3.56 -3.09
N ARG A 151 -6.38 -3.33 -3.06
CA ARG A 151 -5.40 -4.12 -3.82
C ARG A 151 -5.54 -5.60 -3.49
N ILE A 152 -5.50 -6.45 -4.51
CA ILE A 152 -5.58 -7.91 -4.34
C ILE A 152 -4.20 -8.50 -3.98
N PRO A 153 -4.14 -9.69 -3.38
CA PRO A 153 -2.87 -10.39 -3.23
C PRO A 153 -2.18 -10.61 -4.58
N ARG A 154 -0.84 -10.55 -4.59
CA ARG A 154 -0.04 -10.71 -5.82
C ARG A 154 -0.41 -12.00 -6.57
N THR A 155 -0.72 -11.83 -7.85
CA THR A 155 -1.22 -12.89 -8.75
C THR A 155 -0.11 -13.73 -9.39
N SER A 156 1.13 -13.29 -9.28
CA SER A 156 2.33 -13.94 -9.79
C SER A 156 3.31 -14.36 -8.67
N GLY A 157 4.42 -15.00 -9.03
CA GLY A 157 5.54 -15.27 -8.14
C GLY A 157 5.30 -16.26 -6.98
N THR A 158 4.16 -16.95 -6.95
CA THR A 158 3.83 -17.90 -5.86
C THR A 158 3.88 -19.35 -6.35
N SER A 159 4.93 -20.08 -5.96
CA SER A 159 5.12 -21.50 -6.31
C SER A 159 4.41 -22.46 -5.35
N ASN A 160 4.29 -22.09 -4.07
CA ASN A 160 3.67 -22.94 -3.05
C ASN A 160 2.14 -23.02 -3.21
N PHE A 161 1.63 -24.26 -3.35
CA PHE A 161 0.21 -24.55 -3.57
C PHE A 161 -0.71 -24.02 -2.45
N ILE A 162 -0.30 -24.16 -1.19
CA ILE A 162 -1.09 -23.70 -0.02
C ILE A 162 -1.23 -22.18 -0.06
N ASN A 163 -0.13 -21.46 -0.33
CA ASN A 163 -0.15 -20.01 -0.45
C ASN A 163 -1.01 -19.56 -1.65
N LYS A 164 -0.98 -20.31 -2.76
CA LYS A 164 -1.80 -20.03 -3.94
C LYS A 164 -3.30 -20.21 -3.63
N LEU A 165 -3.68 -21.28 -2.92
CA LEU A 165 -5.06 -21.51 -2.51
C LEU A 165 -5.52 -20.43 -1.53
N TYR A 166 -4.70 -20.08 -0.55
CA TYR A 166 -4.94 -19.02 0.42
C TYR A 166 -5.22 -17.66 -0.25
N LYS A 167 -4.35 -17.23 -1.16
CA LYS A 167 -4.52 -15.98 -1.93
C LYS A 167 -5.79 -16.01 -2.78
N LYS A 168 -6.08 -17.14 -3.43
CA LYS A 168 -7.28 -17.32 -4.25
C LYS A 168 -8.57 -17.22 -3.40
N THR A 169 -8.55 -17.69 -2.15
CA THR A 169 -9.68 -17.55 -1.23
C THR A 169 -9.93 -16.09 -0.88
N ILE A 170 -8.89 -15.32 -0.52
CA ILE A 170 -9.01 -13.87 -0.27
C ILE A 170 -9.56 -13.16 -1.52
N GLN A 171 -8.97 -13.42 -2.69
CA GLN A 171 -9.39 -12.82 -3.95
C GLN A 171 -10.88 -13.11 -4.26
N LYS A 172 -11.35 -14.35 -4.10
CA LYS A 172 -12.76 -14.70 -4.31
C LYS A 172 -13.71 -13.95 -3.38
N ILE A 173 -13.31 -13.76 -2.12
CA ILE A 173 -14.10 -12.98 -1.16
C ILE A 173 -14.19 -11.53 -1.64
N MET A 174 -13.06 -10.94 -2.04
CA MET A 174 -13.00 -9.56 -2.55
C MET A 174 -13.84 -9.38 -3.82
N GLU A 175 -13.78 -10.32 -4.76
CA GLU A 175 -14.57 -10.29 -6.00
C GLU A 175 -16.08 -10.38 -5.71
N ARG A 176 -16.50 -11.32 -4.86
CA ARG A 176 -17.90 -11.49 -4.46
C ARG A 176 -18.44 -10.22 -3.80
N GLU A 177 -17.62 -9.56 -3.00
CA GLU A 177 -18.00 -8.35 -2.26
C GLU A 177 -17.70 -7.06 -3.04
N LYS A 178 -17.25 -7.15 -4.29
CA LYS A 178 -16.89 -6.03 -5.17
C LYS A 178 -15.86 -5.06 -4.56
N LEU A 179 -14.91 -5.61 -3.80
CA LEU A 179 -13.84 -4.85 -3.14
C LEU A 179 -12.53 -4.82 -3.94
N SER A 180 -12.36 -5.66 -4.96
CA SER A 180 -11.09 -5.73 -5.71
C SER A 180 -10.85 -4.48 -6.55
N LEU A 181 -9.67 -3.86 -6.41
CA LEU A 181 -9.24 -2.73 -7.24
C LEU A 181 -9.03 -3.13 -8.71
N THR A 182 -8.38 -4.27 -8.92
CA THR A 182 -8.01 -4.85 -10.21
C THR A 182 -8.20 -6.37 -10.20
N LYS A 183 -8.08 -7.01 -11.37
CA LYS A 183 -8.11 -8.48 -11.51
C LYS A 183 -6.74 -9.12 -11.35
N TYR A 184 -5.69 -8.38 -11.68
CA TYR A 184 -4.31 -8.83 -11.61
C TYR A 184 -3.45 -7.81 -10.86
N PHE A 185 -2.47 -8.32 -10.13
CA PHE A 185 -1.49 -7.53 -9.41
C PHE A 185 -0.11 -8.16 -9.57
N ILE A 186 0.85 -7.37 -10.09
CA ILE A 186 2.22 -7.77 -10.41
C ILE A 186 3.22 -6.67 -10.02
N ASN A 187 4.51 -7.00 -10.03
CA ASN A 187 5.58 -6.01 -9.85
C ASN A 187 5.97 -5.35 -11.19
N TYR A 188 6.68 -4.22 -11.09
CA TYR A 188 7.21 -3.47 -12.24
C TYR A 188 8.25 -4.22 -13.08
N ASP A 189 9.10 -5.07 -12.50
CA ASP A 189 10.07 -5.90 -13.25
C ASP A 189 9.37 -6.94 -14.13
N GLU A 190 8.28 -7.54 -13.62
CA GLU A 190 7.43 -8.44 -14.41
C GLU A 190 6.76 -7.68 -15.55
N TYR A 191 6.33 -6.45 -15.30
CA TYR A 191 5.70 -5.61 -16.33
C TYR A 191 6.67 -5.26 -17.48
N ILE A 192 7.94 -5.01 -17.18
CA ILE A 192 8.95 -4.70 -18.21
C ILE A 192 9.40 -5.96 -18.97
N SER A 193 9.41 -7.12 -18.31
CA SER A 193 9.85 -8.37 -18.93
C SER A 193 8.76 -9.10 -19.73
N ASP A 194 7.48 -8.77 -19.54
CA ASP A 194 6.34 -9.42 -20.20
C ASP A 194 5.62 -8.46 -21.15
N GLU A 195 5.70 -8.73 -22.46
CA GLU A 195 5.01 -7.95 -23.50
C GLU A 195 3.47 -8.03 -23.41
N LEU A 196 2.91 -9.02 -22.70
CA LEU A 196 1.47 -9.34 -22.69
C LEU A 196 0.82 -9.09 -21.33
N THR A 197 1.03 -7.90 -20.75
CA THR A 197 0.31 -7.51 -19.53
C THR A 197 -1.21 -7.54 -19.75
N LYS A 198 -1.90 -8.35 -18.95
CA LYS A 198 -3.36 -8.51 -19.02
C LYS A 198 -4.12 -7.21 -18.76
N ASP A 199 -5.32 -7.11 -19.30
CA ASP A 199 -6.26 -6.04 -18.98
C ASP A 199 -6.68 -6.07 -17.50
N ASN A 200 -6.91 -4.89 -16.91
CA ASN A 200 -7.29 -4.72 -15.51
C ASN A 200 -6.21 -5.21 -14.53
N THR A 201 -4.99 -4.71 -14.73
CA THR A 201 -3.80 -5.03 -13.93
C THR A 201 -3.33 -3.81 -13.16
N GLU A 202 -2.98 -4.03 -11.90
CA GLU A 202 -2.18 -3.11 -11.10
C GLU A 202 -0.72 -3.56 -11.12
N ILE A 203 0.18 -2.60 -11.32
CA ILE A 203 1.63 -2.77 -11.40
C ILE A 203 2.23 -1.93 -10.27
N MET A 204 2.87 -2.56 -9.30
CA MET A 204 3.53 -1.87 -8.20
C MET A 204 4.98 -1.52 -8.55
N VAL A 205 5.36 -0.27 -8.28
CA VAL A 205 6.72 0.26 -8.38
C VAL A 205 7.08 0.98 -7.09
N HIS A 206 8.37 1.03 -6.75
CA HIS A 206 8.88 1.74 -5.56
C HIS A 206 9.89 2.81 -5.98
N PRO A 207 9.45 3.98 -6.47
CA PRO A 207 10.36 5.03 -6.92
C PRO A 207 11.15 5.63 -5.76
N ILE A 208 12.46 5.84 -5.94
CA ILE A 208 13.31 6.58 -5.02
C ILE A 208 14.27 7.48 -5.80
N ALA A 209 14.51 8.69 -5.28
CA ALA A 209 15.42 9.65 -5.88
C ALA A 209 16.86 9.38 -5.40
N ILE A 210 17.76 9.09 -6.35
CA ILE A 210 19.19 8.89 -6.11
C ILE A 210 19.98 9.58 -7.23
N ASN A 211 20.92 10.46 -6.90
CA ASN A 211 21.79 11.13 -7.87
C ASN A 211 21.04 11.75 -9.07
N ASN A 212 20.01 12.54 -8.79
CA ASN A 212 19.12 13.18 -9.79
C ASN A 212 18.42 12.19 -10.74
N LYS A 213 18.22 10.94 -10.30
CA LYS A 213 17.46 9.92 -11.04
C LYS A 213 16.41 9.31 -10.14
N ALA A 214 15.24 9.05 -10.69
CA ALA A 214 14.25 8.17 -10.09
C ALA A 214 14.56 6.73 -10.53
N ILE A 215 14.76 5.84 -9.58
CA ILE A 215 14.93 4.40 -9.81
C ILE A 215 13.91 3.62 -9.00
N CYS A 216 13.59 2.40 -9.42
CA CYS A 216 12.79 1.47 -8.62
C CYS A 216 13.67 0.78 -7.57
N SER A 217 13.49 1.08 -6.30
CA SER A 217 14.35 0.62 -5.19
C SER A 217 14.43 -0.90 -5.06
N THR A 218 13.40 -1.63 -5.46
CA THR A 218 13.35 -3.10 -5.36
C THR A 218 14.05 -3.81 -6.51
N THR A 219 14.33 -3.12 -7.62
CA THR A 219 14.81 -3.74 -8.87
C THR A 219 16.01 -3.02 -9.49
N ASN A 220 16.36 -1.84 -8.97
CA ASN A 220 17.35 -0.91 -9.55
C ASN A 220 17.07 -0.49 -11.00
N ILE A 221 15.83 -0.64 -11.46
CA ILE A 221 15.43 -0.22 -12.80
C ILE A 221 15.31 1.31 -12.83
N PHE A 222 15.92 1.94 -13.83
CA PHE A 222 15.77 3.37 -14.10
C PHE A 222 14.33 3.71 -14.52
N LEU A 223 13.76 4.75 -13.91
CA LEU A 223 12.43 5.24 -14.24
C LEU A 223 12.52 6.53 -15.06
N CYS A 224 13.21 7.54 -14.54
CA CYS A 224 13.43 8.81 -15.23
C CYS A 224 14.52 9.67 -14.56
N ASP A 225 14.94 10.72 -15.26
CA ASP A 225 15.77 11.79 -14.68
C ASP A 225 14.91 12.77 -13.86
N ILE A 226 15.49 13.29 -12.78
CA ILE A 226 14.92 14.31 -11.91
C ILE A 226 15.60 15.64 -12.25
N ASN A 227 14.81 16.62 -12.64
CA ASN A 227 15.26 17.96 -12.99
C ASN A 227 15.19 18.90 -11.78
#